data_AF-A0A367LWD1-F1
#
_entry.id   AF-A0A367LWD1-F1
#
_cell.length_a   1.000
_cell.length_b   1.000
_cell.length_c   1.000
_cell.angle_alpha   90.00
_cell.angle_beta   90.00
_cell.angle_gamma   90.00
#
_symmetry.space_group_name_H-M   'P 1'
#
loop_
_entity.id
_entity.type
_entity.pdbx_description
1 polymer ?
#
loop_
_entity_poly.entity_id
_entity_poly.type
_entity_poly.pdbx_seq_one_letter_code
_entity_poly.pdbx_strand_id
1 'polypeptide(L)'
;FQLQDRVFLIDYESLTLNEMSQTILIPSFKSRITRLNGLKMGVSSGDRRTPACSRVVWEYLGAEINRINAYRQVRLYRPDDPRIDEDIRQRLAAGSLRHGLRETE
;
A
#
# COMPACT_ATOMS: atom_id res chain seq x y z
N PHE A 1 7.75 -17.58 -17.82
CA PHE A 1 7.91 -16.33 -17.05
C PHE A 1 7.59 -16.62 -15.58
N GLN A 2 8.59 -16.65 -14.70
CA GLN A 2 8.37 -16.81 -13.26
C GLN A 2 8.53 -15.44 -12.60
N LEU A 3 7.43 -14.88 -12.11
CA LEU A 3 7.38 -13.53 -11.50
C LEU A 3 8.01 -13.46 -10.09
N GLN A 4 8.72 -14.51 -9.65
CA GLN A 4 9.19 -14.71 -8.28
C GLN A 4 8.04 -14.57 -7.25
N ASP A 5 8.31 -14.70 -5.95
CA ASP A 5 7.31 -14.86 -4.86
C ASP A 5 6.32 -13.69 -4.65
N ARG A 6 6.09 -12.85 -5.65
CA ARG A 6 5.17 -11.72 -5.62
C ARG A 6 3.72 -12.18 -5.43
N VAL A 7 3.00 -11.45 -4.61
CA VAL A 7 1.55 -11.63 -4.42
C VAL A 7 0.82 -10.59 -5.24
N PHE A 8 -0.07 -11.04 -6.11
CA PHE A 8 -0.93 -10.18 -6.93
C PHE A 8 -2.35 -10.25 -6.37
N LEU A 9 -2.91 -9.10 -6.02
CA LEU A 9 -4.30 -8.97 -5.60
C LEU A 9 -5.02 -8.08 -6.60
N ILE A 10 -6.18 -8.51 -7.07
CA ILE A 10 -7.09 -7.71 -7.87
C ILE A 10 -8.41 -7.66 -7.10
N ASP A 11 -8.86 -6.47 -6.76
CA ASP A 11 -10.11 -6.22 -6.07
C ASP A 11 -11.00 -5.29 -6.88
N TYR A 12 -12.30 -5.37 -6.63
CA TYR A 12 -13.30 -4.52 -7.26
C TYR A 12 -14.43 -4.21 -6.28
N GLU A 13 -15.08 -3.07 -6.48
CA GLU A 13 -16.27 -2.64 -5.73
C GLU A 13 -17.50 -3.37 -6.25
N SER A 14 -18.23 -4.11 -5.41
CA SER A 14 -19.21 -5.10 -5.86
C SER A 14 -20.61 -4.55 -6.18
N LEU A 15 -20.99 -3.36 -5.70
CA LEU A 15 -22.34 -2.84 -5.91
C LEU A 15 -22.48 -2.14 -7.26
N THR A 16 -21.49 -1.33 -7.64
CA THR A 16 -21.52 -0.55 -8.89
C THR A 16 -20.52 -1.05 -9.94
N LEU A 17 -19.52 -1.85 -9.54
CA LEU A 17 -18.46 -2.37 -10.42
C LEU A 17 -17.65 -1.26 -11.12
N ASN A 18 -17.69 -0.04 -10.60
CA ASN A 18 -17.03 1.11 -11.21
C ASN A 18 -15.57 1.29 -10.77
N GLU A 19 -15.13 0.53 -9.78
CA GLU A 19 -13.77 0.60 -9.27
C GLU A 19 -13.11 -0.77 -9.31
N MET A 20 -11.92 -0.82 -9.89
CA MET A 20 -11.01 -1.95 -9.84
C MET A 20 -9.66 -1.45 -9.36
N SER A 21 -9.03 -2.22 -8.47
CA SER A 21 -7.67 -1.94 -8.04
C SER A 21 -6.80 -3.20 -8.06
N GLN A 22 -5.52 -3.00 -8.31
CA GLN A 22 -4.51 -4.05 -8.33
C GLN A 22 -3.42 -3.69 -7.32
N THR A 23 -3.10 -4.63 -6.44
CA THR A 23 -2.00 -4.53 -5.51
C THR A 23 -0.95 -5.60 -5.82
N ILE A 24 0.31 -5.18 -5.96
CA ILE A 24 1.45 -6.08 -6.15
C ILE A 24 2.34 -5.96 -4.93
N LEU A 25 2.46 -7.05 -4.16
CA LEU A 25 3.31 -7.15 -2.99
C LEU A 25 4.58 -7.93 -3.34
N ILE A 26 5.71 -7.42 -2.89
CA ILE A 26 7.05 -7.96 -3.11
C ILE A 26 7.58 -8.42 -1.75
N PRO A 27 7.70 -9.74 -1.52
CA PRO A 27 8.31 -10.25 -0.30
C PRO A 27 9.79 -9.86 -0.21
N SER A 28 10.27 -9.61 1.00
CA SER A 28 11.72 -9.52 1.24
C SER A 28 12.28 -10.91 1.52
N PHE A 29 13.43 -11.28 0.95
CA PHE A 29 14.07 -12.59 1.18
C PHE A 29 14.72 -12.76 2.58
N LYS A 30 14.14 -12.17 3.64
CA LYS A 30 14.60 -12.29 5.03
C LYS A 30 13.90 -13.47 5.71
N SER A 31 14.56 -14.13 6.68
CA SER A 31 14.08 -15.35 7.35
C SER A 31 12.76 -15.21 8.11
N ARG A 32 12.25 -13.98 8.27
CA ARG A 32 10.95 -13.70 8.89
C ARG A 32 10.35 -12.44 8.27
N ILE A 33 9.34 -12.63 7.44
CA ILE A 33 8.66 -11.53 6.74
C ILE A 33 7.43 -11.13 7.55
N THR A 34 7.55 -10.09 8.37
CA THR A 34 6.39 -9.45 9.02
C THR A 34 5.83 -8.31 8.18
N ARG A 35 6.50 -7.94 7.09
CA ARG A 35 6.16 -6.78 6.26
C ARG A 35 6.33 -7.07 4.78
N LEU A 36 5.34 -6.66 3.99
CA LEU A 36 5.36 -6.70 2.53
C LEU A 36 5.33 -5.28 1.98
N ASN A 37 6.22 -4.98 1.05
CA ASN A 37 6.23 -3.71 0.34
C ASN A 37 5.59 -3.90 -1.03
N GLY A 38 4.94 -2.87 -1.56
CA GLY A 38 4.28 -3.01 -2.84
C GLY A 38 3.81 -1.71 -3.46
N LEU A 39 3.04 -1.88 -4.53
CA LEU A 39 2.32 -0.83 -5.22
C LEU A 39 0.83 -1.20 -5.24
N LYS A 40 -0.02 -0.22 -4.94
CA LYS A 40 -1.46 -0.30 -5.21
C LYS A 40 -1.77 0.69 -6.31
N MET A 41 -2.42 0.22 -7.36
CA MET A 41 -2.91 1.03 -8.46
C MET A 41 -4.38 0.76 -8.68
N GLY A 42 -5.09 1.74 -9.21
CA GLY A 42 -6.50 1.62 -9.49
C GLY A 42 -7.00 2.83 -10.24
N VAL A 43 -8.27 2.76 -10.61
CA VAL A 43 -8.97 3.83 -11.29
C VAL A 43 -10.15 4.25 -10.40
N SER A 44 -10.25 5.55 -10.11
CA SER A 44 -11.37 6.07 -9.32
C SER A 44 -12.67 6.03 -10.12
N SER A 45 -13.81 5.86 -9.44
CA SER A 45 -15.15 5.90 -10.03
C SER A 45 -15.63 7.27 -10.56
N GLY A 46 -14.92 8.37 -10.28
CA GLY A 46 -15.31 9.71 -10.76
C GLY A 46 -15.19 9.90 -12.28
N ASP A 47 -15.88 10.90 -12.84
CA ASP A 47 -15.98 11.16 -14.30
C ASP A 47 -14.63 11.17 -15.06
N ARG A 48 -13.57 11.63 -14.40
CA ARG A 48 -12.23 11.70 -15.00
C ARG A 48 -11.49 10.36 -15.05
N ARG A 49 -11.99 9.31 -14.38
CA ARG A 49 -11.39 7.95 -14.27
C ARG A 49 -9.86 7.99 -14.22
N THR A 50 -9.31 8.86 -13.39
CA THR A 50 -7.87 9.12 -13.38
C THR A 50 -7.17 7.93 -12.74
N PRO A 51 -6.21 7.28 -13.43
CA PRO A 51 -5.40 6.24 -12.81
C PRO A 51 -4.58 6.82 -11.68
N ALA A 52 -4.57 6.13 -10.54
CA ALA A 52 -3.72 6.46 -9.40
C ALA A 52 -2.84 5.27 -9.06
N CYS A 53 -1.62 5.55 -8.62
CA CYS A 53 -0.70 4.55 -8.11
C CYS A 53 -0.01 5.08 -6.86
N SER A 54 0.05 4.26 -5.82
CA SER A 54 0.64 4.59 -4.53
C SER A 54 1.51 3.46 -4.03
N ARG A 55 2.57 3.81 -3.29
CA ARG A 55 3.39 2.83 -2.56
C ARG A 55 2.61 2.36 -1.34
N VAL A 56 2.61 1.06 -1.10
CA VAL A 56 1.94 0.45 0.06
C VAL A 56 2.91 -0.40 0.86
N VAL A 57 2.65 -0.47 2.16
CA VAL A 57 3.33 -1.35 3.10
C VAL A 57 2.26 -2.10 3.86
N TRP A 58 2.34 -3.43 3.86
CA TRP A 58 1.44 -4.30 4.61
C TRP A 58 2.20 -4.93 5.75
N GLU A 59 1.64 -4.84 6.95
CA GLU A 59 2.23 -5.42 8.15
C GLU A 59 1.36 -6.56 8.66
N TYR A 60 2.01 -7.65 9.03
CA TYR A 60 1.35 -8.81 9.59
C TYR A 60 0.93 -8.52 11.03
N LEU A 61 -0.38 -8.50 11.28
CA LEU A 61 -0.96 -8.20 12.60
C LEU A 61 -0.99 -9.41 13.55
N GLY A 62 -0.57 -10.59 13.10
CA GLY A 62 -0.69 -11.85 13.83
C GLY A 62 -1.76 -12.78 13.24
N ALA A 63 -1.79 -14.02 13.73
CA ALA A 63 -2.76 -15.03 13.29
C ALA A 63 -4.15 -14.77 13.88
N GLU A 64 -4.19 -14.16 15.06
CA GLU A 64 -5.40 -13.73 15.75
C GLU A 64 -5.29 -12.23 16.04
N ILE A 65 -6.35 -11.48 15.73
CA ILE A 65 -6.37 -10.04 15.91
C ILE A 65 -7.59 -9.61 16.73
N ASN A 66 -7.41 -8.62 17.61
CA ASN A 66 -8.53 -7.89 18.16
C ASN A 66 -9.05 -6.91 17.11
N ARG A 67 -10.12 -7.29 16.41
CA ARG A 67 -10.71 -6.53 15.31
C ARG A 67 -11.06 -5.09 15.69
N ILE A 68 -11.60 -4.87 16.89
CA ILE A 68 -12.00 -3.52 17.35
C ILE A 68 -10.76 -2.63 17.43
N ASN A 69 -9.69 -3.13 18.02
CA ASN A 69 -8.43 -2.38 18.13
C ASN A 69 -7.78 -2.15 16.76
N ALA A 70 -7.82 -3.15 15.86
CA ALA A 70 -7.31 -3.00 14.50
C ALA A 70 -8.06 -1.92 13.71
N TYR A 71 -9.40 -1.92 13.74
CA TYR A 71 -10.19 -0.91 13.04
C TYR A 71 -9.98 0.51 13.58
N ARG A 72 -9.74 0.67 14.89
CA ARG A 72 -9.40 1.97 15.49
C ARG A 72 -8.09 2.57 14.97
N GLN A 73 -7.24 1.77 14.34
CA GLN A 73 -6.00 2.24 13.71
C GLN A 73 -6.23 2.73 12.27
N VAL A 74 -7.40 2.50 11.66
CA VAL A 74 -7.73 2.99 10.31
C VAL A 74 -8.01 4.48 10.35
N ARG A 75 -7.08 5.27 9.82
CA ARG A 75 -7.21 6.73 9.71
C ARG A 75 -6.09 7.31 8.85
N LEU A 76 -6.19 8.60 8.58
CA LEU A 76 -5.08 9.38 8.03
C LEU A 76 -4.11 9.75 9.16
N TYR A 77 -2.83 9.44 8.97
CA TYR A 77 -1.76 9.81 9.90
C TYR A 77 -0.98 10.99 9.32
N ARG A 78 -0.46 11.84 10.21
CA ARG A 78 0.57 12.80 9.79
C ARG A 78 1.86 12.03 9.47
N PRO A 79 2.69 12.48 8.50
CA PRO A 79 3.93 11.77 8.14
C PRO A 79 4.90 11.55 9.31
N ASP A 80 4.85 12.41 10.33
CA ASP A 80 5.68 12.40 11.53
C ASP A 80 5.01 11.70 12.74
N ASP A 81 3.82 11.10 12.59
CA ASP A 81 3.10 10.49 13.72
C ASP A 81 3.95 9.37 14.36
N PRO A 82 4.19 9.41 15.69
CA PRO A 82 5.01 8.43 16.41
C PRO A 82 4.52 6.99 16.26
N ARG A 83 3.24 6.80 15.93
CA ARG A 83 2.59 5.49 15.76
C ARG A 83 2.93 4.80 14.44
N ILE A 84 3.47 5.52 13.47
CA ILE A 84 4.03 4.93 12.25
C ILE A 84 5.42 4.38 12.61
N ASP A 85 5.80 3.20 12.13
CA ASP A 85 7.15 2.70 12.38
C ASP A 85 8.25 3.65 11.84
N GLU A 86 9.35 3.78 12.58
CA GLU A 86 10.43 4.72 12.25
C GLU A 86 11.00 4.49 10.84
N ASP A 87 11.21 3.23 10.43
CA ASP A 87 11.62 2.88 9.06
C ASP A 87 10.64 3.42 8.00
N ILE A 88 9.33 3.35 8.26
CA ILE A 88 8.31 3.86 7.34
C ILE A 88 8.36 5.39 7.32
N ARG A 89 8.49 6.06 8.48
CA ARG A 89 8.64 7.52 8.54
C ARG A 89 9.85 8.01 7.75
N GLN A 90 11.00 7.36 7.91
CA GLN A 90 12.23 7.71 7.17
C GLN A 90 12.02 7.59 5.66
N ARG A 91 11.33 6.53 5.20
CA ARG A 91 11.02 6.33 3.78
C ARG A 91 10.01 7.34 3.24
N LEU A 92 9.03 7.75 4.06
CA LEU A 92 8.08 8.82 3.71
C LEU A 92 8.79 10.17 3.59
N ALA A 93 9.72 10.48 4.51
CA ALA A 93 10.51 11.70 4.49
C ALA A 93 11.46 11.78 3.28
N ALA A 94 12.16 10.68 2.98
CA ALA A 94 13.03 10.58 1.80
C ALA A 94 12.24 10.65 0.47
N GLY A 95 10.96 10.32 0.51
CA GLY A 95 10.06 10.23 -0.62
C GLY A 95 9.33 11.51 -0.99
N SER A 96 9.71 12.68 -0.44
CA SER A 96 9.05 13.97 -0.71
C SER A 96 8.72 14.09 -2.20
N LEU A 97 7.41 14.11 -2.49
CA LEU A 97 6.84 14.32 -3.81
C LEU A 97 7.28 15.71 -4.27
N ARG A 98 8.44 15.77 -4.94
CA ARG A 98 8.65 16.79 -5.96
C ARG A 98 7.53 16.59 -6.96
N HIS A 99 6.74 17.64 -7.17
CA HIS A 99 5.65 17.74 -8.14
C HIS A 99 5.84 16.77 -9.32
N GLY A 100 4.87 15.88 -9.51
CA GLY A 100 4.60 15.12 -10.73
C GLY A 100 5.80 14.66 -11.56
N LEU A 101 5.98 13.33 -11.61
CA LEU A 101 6.88 12.61 -12.52
C LEU A 101 8.36 12.68 -12.09
N ARG A 102 8.90 11.54 -11.65
CA ARG A 102 10.34 11.33 -11.67
C ARG A 102 10.74 11.19 -13.14
N GLU A 103 11.45 12.17 -13.67
CA GLU A 103 12.31 11.96 -14.83
C GLU A 103 13.41 10.96 -14.40
N THR A 104 13.38 9.79 -15.03
CA THR A 104 14.47 8.80 -14.97
C THR A 104 15.61 9.28 -15.86
N GLU A 105 16.79 9.43 -15.28
CA GLU A 105 18.07 9.23 -15.98
C GLU A 105 18.31 7.76 -16.26
#